data_AF-A0A5K0VH86-F1
#
_entry.id   AF-A0A5K0VH86-F1
#
_cell.length_a   1.000
_cell.length_b   1.000
_cell.length_c   1.000
_cell.angle_alpha   90.00
_cell.angle_beta   90.00
_cell.angle_gamma   90.00
#
_symmetry.space_group_name_H-M   'P 1'
#
loop_
_entity.id
_entity.type
_entity.pdbx_description
1 polymer ?
#
loop_
_entity_poly.entity_id
_entity_poly.type
_entity_poly.pdbx_seq_one_letter_code
_entity_poly.pdbx_strand_id
1 'polypeptide(L)' 'SRIGFALIGQGQSLYLIGGVDGPGQWNVPIKLLSDVNVLNVKIRGSTWRQLSPMTRCHGTVVGSTLLTI' A
#
# COMPACT_ATOMS: atom_id res chain seq x y z
N SER A 1 -10.53 -6.09 3.87
CA SER A 1 -9.82 -5.31 4.91
C SER A 1 -8.35 -5.51 4.66
N ARG A 2 -7.55 -4.45 4.56
CA ARG A 2 -6.10 -4.57 4.28
C ARG A 2 -5.31 -4.44 5.57
N ILE A 3 -4.39 -5.37 5.81
CA ILE A 3 -3.48 -5.36 6.96
C ILE A 3 -2.05 -5.66 6.50
N GLY A 4 -1.05 -5.31 7.32
CA GLY A 4 0.36 -5.59 7.02
C GLY A 4 0.94 -4.82 5.83
N PHE A 5 0.28 -3.75 5.37
CA PHE A 5 0.80 -2.92 4.28
C PHE A 5 1.84 -1.92 4.80
N ALA A 6 2.72 -1.43 3.92
CA ALA A 6 3.59 -0.31 4.23
C ALA A 6 2.91 1.02 3.84
N LEU A 7 3.12 2.05 4.68
CA LEU A 7 2.74 3.43 4.41
C LEU A 7 3.99 4.31 4.39
N ILE A 8 4.25 5.00 3.28
CA ILE A 8 5.44 5.84 3.09
C ILE A 8 5.00 7.25 2.70
N GLY A 9 5.54 8.27 3.37
CA GLY A 9 5.35 9.67 2.99
C GLY A 9 6.51 10.21 2.17
N GLN A 10 6.21 10.92 1.08
CA GLN A 10 7.18 11.67 0.29
C GLN A 10 6.54 12.96 -0.21
N GLY A 11 7.03 14.11 0.26
CA GLY A 11 6.45 15.41 -0.07
C GLY A 11 4.96 15.49 0.33
N GLN A 12 4.08 15.75 -0.64
CA GLN A 12 2.63 15.78 -0.46
C GLN A 12 1.94 14.47 -0.87
N SER A 13 2.69 13.36 -0.94
CA SER A 13 2.18 12.08 -1.38
C SER A 13 2.35 11.01 -0.29
N LEU A 14 1.32 10.18 -0.12
CA LEU A 14 1.36 8.97 0.70
C LEU A 14 1.25 7.75 -0.20
N TYR A 15 2.18 6.81 -0.03
CA TYR A 15 2.20 5.55 -0.76
C TYR A 15 1.72 4.43 0.14
N LEU A 16 0.78 3.64 -0.34
CA LEU A 16 0.30 2.42 0.28
C LEU A 16 0.73 1.23 -0.56
N ILE A 17 1.54 0.35 0.03
CA ILE A 17 2.26 -0.70 -0.69
C ILE A 17 1.92 -2.06 -0.08
N GLY A 18 1.44 -2.99 -0.92
CA GLY A 18 1.30 -4.40 -0.57
C GLY A 18 0.38 -4.64 0.63
N GLY A 19 0.79 -5.54 1.52
CA GLY A 19 -0.03 -6.07 2.60
C GLY A 19 -0.82 -7.30 2.18
N VAL A 20 -1.77 -7.68 3.01
CA VAL A 20 -2.68 -8.79 2.74
C VAL A 20 -4.11 -8.29 2.83
N ASP A 21 -4.95 -8.75 1.91
CA ASP A 21 -6.39 -8.71 2.13
C ASP A 21 -6.72 -9.82 3.11
N GLY A 22 -6.82 -9.44 4.39
CA GLY A 22 -7.16 -10.34 5.49
C GLY A 22 -8.64 -10.71 5.45
N PRO A 23 -9.03 -11.81 6.14
CA PRO A 23 -10.38 -12.32 6.03
C PRO A 23 -11.28 -11.20 6.52
N GLY A 24 -12.29 -10.84 5.73
CA GLY A 24 -13.30 -9.91 6.21
C GLY A 24 -14.04 -10.52 7.42
N GLN A 25 -15.31 -10.19 7.59
CA GLN A 25 -16.13 -10.90 8.57
C GLN A 25 -16.27 -12.40 8.25
N TRP A 26 -15.97 -12.83 7.02
CA TRP A 26 -16.04 -14.22 6.57
C TRP A 26 -14.63 -14.79 6.37
N ASN A 27 -14.46 -16.09 6.63
CA ASN A 27 -13.24 -16.88 6.44
C ASN A 27 -12.86 -17.02 4.95
N VAL A 28 -12.71 -15.89 4.26
CA VAL A 28 -12.26 -15.83 2.87
C VAL A 28 -10.74 -16.04 2.80
N PRO A 29 -10.23 -16.58 1.68
CA PRO A 29 -8.80 -16.75 1.47
C PRO A 29 -8.03 -15.45 1.68
N ILE A 30 -6.93 -15.52 2.42
CA ILE A 30 -6.01 -14.39 2.58
C ILE A 30 -5.27 -14.20 1.27
N LYS A 31 -5.44 -13.03 0.65
CA LYS A 31 -4.76 -12.69 -0.61
C LYS A 31 -3.55 -11.82 -0.34
N LEU A 32 -2.38 -12.25 -0.80
CA LEU A 32 -1.17 -11.44 -0.80
C LEU A 32 -1.29 -10.34 -1.86
N LEU A 33 -1.00 -9.10 -1.50
CA LEU A 33 -1.14 -7.96 -2.38
C LEU A 33 0.21 -7.49 -2.90
N SER A 34 0.23 -7.05 -4.15
CA SER A 34 1.39 -6.47 -4.82
C SER A 34 1.15 -5.05 -5.30
N ASP A 35 -0.07 -4.53 -5.13
CA ASP A 35 -0.44 -3.23 -5.64
C ASP A 35 0.24 -2.10 -4.84
N VAL A 36 0.50 -1.02 -5.55
CA VAL A 36 1.04 0.22 -5.01
C VAL A 36 0.05 1.32 -5.34
N ASN A 37 -0.41 2.04 -4.33
CA ASN A 37 -1.32 3.15 -4.51
C ASN A 37 -0.69 4.42 -3.96
N VAL A 38 -0.95 5.56 -4.61
CA VAL A 38 -0.52 6.88 -4.15
C VAL A 38 -1.73 7.75 -3.86
N LEU A 39 -1.70 8.43 -2.73
CA LEU A 39 -2.63 9.48 -2.35
C LEU A 39 -1.88 10.81 -2.39
N ASN A 40 -2.31 11.72 -3.25
CA ASN A 40 -1.85 13.11 -3.19
C ASN A 40 -2.67 13.85 -2.15
N VAL A 41 -2.02 14.22 -1.05
CA VAL A 41 -2.64 14.88 0.10
C VAL A 41 -2.90 16.33 -0.26
N LYS A 42 -4.18 16.70 -0.33
CA LYS A 42 -4.65 18.07 -0.55
C LYS A 42 -5.67 18.44 0.52
N ILE A 43 -5.82 19.72 0.80
CA ILE A 43 -6.83 20.23 1.75
C ILE A 43 -8.25 19.83 1.30
N ARG A 44 -8.49 19.74 -0.01
CA ARG A 44 -9.71 19.20 -0.61
C ARG A 44 -9.36 18.35 -1.83
N GLY A 45 -10.11 17.27 -2.05
CA GLY A 45 -10.01 16.46 -3.27
C GLY A 45 -8.79 15.52 -3.33
N SER A 46 -8.33 15.01 -2.18
CA SER A 46 -7.33 13.94 -2.15
C SER A 46 -7.86 12.72 -2.90
N THR A 47 -7.08 12.20 -3.85
CA THR A 47 -7.48 11.08 -4.72
C THR A 47 -6.44 9.98 -4.68
N TRP A 48 -6.92 8.73 -4.62
CA TRP A 48 -6.09 7.55 -4.74
C TRP A 48 -5.87 7.20 -6.21
N ARG A 49 -4.63 6.87 -6.57
CA ARG A 49 -4.27 6.36 -7.88
C ARG A 49 -3.41 5.12 -7.74
N GLN A 50 -3.72 4.08 -8.50
CA GLN A 50 -2.90 2.88 -8.58
C GLN A 50 -1.66 3.13 -9.47
N LEU A 51 -0.51 2.65 -9.02
CA LEU A 51 0.77 2.67 -9.72
C LEU A 51 1.12 1.25 -10.21
N SER A 52 2.29 1.10 -10.83
CA SER A 52 2.85 -0.21 -11.16
C SER A 52 3.01 -1.06 -9.90
N PRO A 53 2.63 -2.35 -9.93
CA PRO A 53 2.73 -3.23 -8.78
C PRO A 53 4.19 -3.59 -8.46
N MET A 54 4.41 -4.13 -7.26
CA MET A 54 5.67 -4.77 -6.88
C MET A 54 5.99 -5.94 -7.80
N THR A 55 7.23 -5.98 -8.30
CA THR A 55 7.66 -6.96 -9.31
C THR A 55 8.26 -8.23 -8.72
N ARG A 56 8.76 -8.19 -7.47
CA ARG A 56 9.51 -9.30 -6.85
C ARG A 56 8.88 -9.87 -5.58
N CYS A 57 8.07 -9.09 -4.87
CA CYS A 57 7.51 -9.46 -3.57
C CYS A 57 6.02 -9.15 -3.53
N HIS A 58 5.28 -9.93 -2.74
CA HIS A 58 3.84 -9.79 -2.50
C HIS A 58 3.58 -9.98 -0.99
N GLY A 59 2.50 -9.38 -0.49
CA GLY A 59 2.12 -9.55 0.90
C GLY A 59 2.67 -8.45 1.81
N THR A 60 2.80 -8.79 3.09
CA THR A 60 3.27 -7.88 4.13
C THR A 60 4.66 -7.34 3.81
N VAL A 61 4.79 -6.01 3.82
CA VAL A 61 6.09 -5.35 3.63
C VAL A 61 6.73 -5.17 5.00
N VAL A 62 7.82 -5.90 5.23
CA VAL A 62 8.64 -5.81 6.44
C VAL A 62 10.02 -5.26 6.07
N GLY A 63 10.47 -4.24 6.80
CA GLY A 63 11.79 -3.62 6.64
C GLY A 63 11.75 -2.09 6.61
N SER A 64 12.93 -1.50 6.55
CA SER A 64 13.13 -0.07 6.33
C SER A 64 13.69 0.14 4.92
N THR A 65 13.17 1.13 4.18
CA THR A 65 13.75 1.56 2.91
C THR A 65 14.30 2.97 3.09
N LEU A 66 15.49 3.23 2.56
CA LEU A 66 15.99 4.59 2.44
C LEU A 66 15.19 5.29 1.35
N LEU A 67 14.59 6.42 1.68
CA LEU A 67 13.93 7.28 0.71
C LEU A 67 14.93 8.32 0.25
N THR A 68 15.49 8.14 -0.95
CA THR A 68 16.42 9.09 -1.56
C THR A 68 15.64 10.10 -2.39
N ILE A 69 15.96 11.39 -2.22
CA ILE A 69 15.32 12.53 -2.89
C ILE A 69 16.22 12.98 -4.04
#